data_AF-A0A0R3SDF0-F1
#
_entry.id   AF-A0A0R3SDF0-F1
#
_cell.length_a   1.000
_cell.length_b   1.000
_cell.length_c   1.000
_cell.angle_alpha   90.00
_cell.angle_beta   90.00
_cell.angle_gamma   90.00
#
_symmetry.space_group_name_H-M   'P 1'
#
loop_
_entity.id
_entity.type
_entity.pdbx_description
1 polymer ?
#
loop_
_entity_poly.entity_id
_entity_poly.type
_entity_poly.pdbx_seq_one_letter_code
_entity_poly.pdbx_strand_id
1 'polypeptide(L)'
;MKFLFHLHVFLSLLALTSNAQVQPQTGCSTHKTILICSGELPYGDDLQSPDLQTLVMSKLPEGTWLSLENPQLAAGGIQKIEIQRSSLGKVEPGYFASVSGKNKLKRLSFRNVDGSVVVDKNMLKGLEKSLNYLTVINGLTVNIADLADMEYLTDLELMSTKIIGTPADFEKLIPQLRSLEIKKCNLNQLPWEALAKWVANSETKRLRINDNHWICDCPMMKLKRLQPSVLESELQKITCAGPANLMGKQLSELTEKDLCPDGELELNQSLIGGSLEASGSTSGDGRGGGSNSGDNGSNGIGGSSGSESEEEKGTNVGVRTEVIIAGSVVGILVLAFVAFLIVYKCQLFPKSKSREERASRTHQNKRYVNVIEEPPLQQFGTNGLAKQNGKYSEGAPV
;
A
#
# COMPACT_ATOMS: atom_id res chain seq x y z
N MET A 1 -1.05 -52.37 33.09
CA MET A 1 -2.44 -52.02 32.72
C MET A 1 -2.90 -50.62 33.13
N LYS A 2 -2.52 -50.07 34.31
CA LYS A 2 -2.92 -48.69 34.70
C LYS A 2 -2.27 -47.56 33.87
N PHE A 3 -1.05 -47.74 33.36
CA PHE A 3 -0.35 -46.73 32.56
C PHE A 3 -0.94 -46.53 31.15
N LEU A 4 -1.43 -47.62 30.53
CA LEU A 4 -2.10 -47.58 29.22
C LEU A 4 -3.46 -46.89 29.30
N PHE A 5 -4.16 -47.00 30.44
CA PHE A 5 -5.44 -46.33 30.65
C PHE A 5 -5.25 -44.82 30.83
N HIS A 6 -4.21 -44.37 31.55
CA HIS A 6 -3.89 -42.95 31.67
C HIS A 6 -3.40 -42.34 30.36
N LEU A 7 -2.63 -43.08 29.55
CA LEU A 7 -2.21 -42.63 28.22
C LEU A 7 -3.40 -42.49 27.27
N HIS A 8 -4.35 -43.44 27.30
CA HIS A 8 -5.58 -43.33 26.52
C HIS A 8 -6.45 -42.15 26.96
N VAL A 9 -6.62 -41.92 28.27
CA VAL A 9 -7.37 -40.77 28.77
C VAL A 9 -6.69 -39.45 28.42
N PHE A 10 -5.35 -39.38 28.44
CA PHE A 10 -4.60 -38.18 28.02
C PHE A 10 -4.70 -37.91 26.51
N LEU A 11 -4.65 -38.96 25.68
CA LEU A 11 -4.86 -38.85 24.23
C LEU A 11 -6.31 -38.45 23.90
N SER A 12 -7.30 -38.93 24.66
CA SER A 12 -8.69 -38.49 24.54
C SER A 12 -8.89 -37.04 24.98
N LEU A 13 -8.21 -36.58 26.03
CA LEU A 13 -8.25 -35.19 26.48
C LEU A 13 -7.54 -34.24 25.50
N LEU A 14 -6.43 -34.67 24.90
CA LEU A 14 -5.76 -33.92 23.83
C LEU A 14 -6.62 -33.85 22.56
N ALA A 15 -7.34 -34.93 22.21
CA ALA A 15 -8.28 -34.93 21.09
C ALA A 15 -9.48 -33.98 21.32
N LEU A 16 -9.90 -33.75 22.58
CA LEU A 16 -10.98 -32.81 22.93
C LEU A 16 -10.55 -31.33 22.93
N THR A 17 -9.27 -31.01 22.75
CA THR A 17 -8.80 -29.62 22.55
C THR A 17 -8.63 -29.25 21.07
N SER A 18 -9.01 -30.15 20.17
CA SER A 18 -8.97 -29.93 18.72
C SER A 18 -10.25 -29.25 18.26
N ASN A 19 -10.12 -28.06 17.67
CA ASN A 19 -11.14 -27.29 16.96
C ASN A 19 -12.00 -26.31 17.78
N ALA A 20 -11.38 -25.49 18.62
CA ALA A 20 -11.75 -24.08 18.58
C ALA A 20 -11.03 -23.42 17.40
N GLN A 21 -11.43 -23.77 16.16
CA GLN A 21 -11.15 -22.89 15.04
C GLN A 21 -11.86 -21.58 15.38
N VAL A 22 -11.12 -20.56 15.80
CA VAL A 22 -11.58 -19.17 15.72
C VAL A 22 -11.81 -18.94 14.24
N GLN A 23 -13.02 -19.23 13.79
CA GLN A 23 -13.44 -18.96 12.43
C GLN A 23 -13.17 -17.46 12.22
N PRO A 24 -12.36 -17.07 11.22
CA PRO A 24 -12.13 -15.67 10.97
C PRO A 24 -13.50 -15.04 10.78
N GLN A 25 -13.87 -14.08 11.64
CA GLN A 25 -15.17 -13.43 11.50
C GLN A 25 -15.19 -12.76 10.13
N THR A 26 -15.97 -13.35 9.23
CA THR A 26 -16.35 -12.79 7.94
C THR A 26 -17.54 -11.90 8.18
N GLY A 27 -17.45 -10.63 7.81
CA GLY A 27 -18.42 -9.65 8.28
C GLY A 27 -17.99 -8.22 8.04
N CYS A 28 -18.96 -7.35 7.81
CA CYS A 28 -18.85 -5.92 8.01
C CYS A 28 -19.37 -5.51 9.41
N SER A 29 -18.66 -4.60 10.06
CA SER A 29 -19.06 -4.03 11.35
C SER A 29 -18.68 -2.55 11.44
N THR A 30 -19.61 -1.74 11.95
CA THR A 30 -19.42 -0.30 12.10
C THR A 30 -19.05 0.04 13.53
N HIS A 31 -17.99 0.83 13.69
CA HIS A 31 -17.57 1.38 14.97
C HIS A 31 -17.33 2.89 14.82
N LYS A 32 -18.24 3.69 15.39
CA LYS A 32 -18.29 5.15 15.23
C LYS A 32 -18.38 5.51 13.73
N THR A 33 -17.37 6.19 13.18
CA THR A 33 -17.30 6.64 11.79
C THR A 33 -16.50 5.71 10.88
N ILE A 34 -16.20 4.48 11.35
CA ILE A 34 -15.35 3.51 10.66
C ILE A 34 -16.16 2.25 10.39
N LEU A 35 -16.24 1.84 9.12
CA LEU A 35 -16.74 0.55 8.68
C LEU A 35 -15.57 -0.39 8.44
N ILE A 36 -15.57 -1.55 9.10
CA ILE A 36 -14.55 -2.57 8.98
C ILE A 36 -15.19 -3.82 8.40
N CYS A 37 -14.76 -4.20 7.19
CA CYS A 37 -15.15 -5.42 6.50
C CYS A 37 -13.98 -6.39 6.43
N SER A 38 -14.22 -7.63 6.85
CA SER A 38 -13.24 -8.71 6.87
C SER A 38 -13.79 -9.89 6.09
N GLY A 39 -13.04 -10.40 5.12
CA GLY A 39 -13.44 -11.58 4.32
C GLY A 39 -14.57 -11.34 3.30
N GLU A 40 -15.16 -10.15 3.28
CA GLU A 40 -16.25 -9.78 2.36
C GLU A 40 -16.20 -8.28 2.01
N LEU A 41 -16.87 -7.92 0.92
CA LEU A 41 -17.06 -6.53 0.49
C LEU A 41 -18.27 -5.90 1.19
N PRO A 42 -18.28 -4.59 1.44
CA PRO A 42 -19.45 -3.90 1.99
C PRO A 42 -20.63 -3.95 1.03
N TYR A 43 -21.83 -4.12 1.58
CA TYR A 43 -23.10 -4.02 0.85
C TYR A 43 -23.76 -2.67 1.09
N GLY A 44 -24.85 -2.40 0.35
CA GLY A 44 -25.48 -1.10 0.34
C GLY A 44 -25.88 -0.58 1.72
N ASP A 45 -26.50 -1.42 2.55
CA ASP A 45 -26.93 -1.07 3.91
C ASP A 45 -25.75 -0.69 4.82
N ASP A 46 -24.57 -1.30 4.62
CA ASP A 46 -23.36 -1.00 5.41
C ASP A 46 -22.85 0.43 5.16
N LEU A 47 -23.10 0.96 3.96
CA LEU A 47 -22.61 2.25 3.48
C LEU A 47 -23.62 3.40 3.71
N GLN A 48 -24.82 3.12 4.23
CA GLN A 48 -25.86 4.14 4.44
C GLN A 48 -25.68 5.00 5.70
N SER A 49 -24.70 4.68 6.55
CA SER A 49 -24.44 5.51 7.73
C SER A 49 -23.97 6.92 7.32
N PRO A 50 -24.67 7.99 7.74
CA PRO A 50 -24.34 9.36 7.32
C PRO A 50 -23.03 9.87 7.92
N ASP A 51 -22.57 9.28 9.02
CA ASP A 51 -21.34 9.66 9.71
C ASP A 51 -20.13 8.84 9.24
N LEU A 52 -20.30 7.96 8.25
CA LEU A 52 -19.23 7.08 7.79
C LEU A 52 -18.15 7.87 7.05
N GLN A 53 -16.92 7.84 7.60
CA GLN A 53 -15.77 8.55 7.04
C GLN A 53 -14.66 7.62 6.59
N THR A 54 -14.56 6.42 7.15
CA THR A 54 -13.49 5.46 6.85
C THR A 54 -14.05 4.08 6.52
N LEU A 55 -13.59 3.50 5.43
CA LEU A 55 -13.84 2.11 5.07
C LEU A 55 -12.52 1.33 5.11
N VAL A 56 -12.50 0.25 5.89
CA VAL A 56 -11.38 -0.69 5.98
C VAL A 56 -11.84 -2.03 5.45
N MET A 57 -11.21 -2.52 4.39
CA MET A 57 -11.43 -3.86 3.84
C MET A 57 -10.20 -4.72 4.12
N SER A 58 -10.40 -5.93 4.63
CA SER A 58 -9.29 -6.80 4.98
C SER A 58 -9.56 -8.26 4.70
N LYS A 59 -8.51 -9.04 4.43
CA LYS A 59 -8.63 -10.50 4.22
C LYS A 59 -9.62 -10.85 3.11
N LEU A 60 -9.71 -10.02 2.07
CA LEU A 60 -10.59 -10.30 0.94
C LEU A 60 -10.13 -11.58 0.23
N PRO A 61 -11.05 -12.40 -0.29
CA PRO A 61 -10.72 -13.63 -1.00
C PRO A 61 -9.76 -13.43 -2.17
N GLU A 62 -9.08 -14.49 -2.57
CA GLU A 62 -8.18 -14.47 -3.73
C GLU A 62 -8.91 -14.04 -5.00
N GLY A 63 -8.28 -13.16 -5.80
CA GLY A 63 -8.86 -12.70 -7.06
C GLY A 63 -10.09 -11.80 -6.90
N THR A 64 -10.30 -11.19 -5.74
CA THR A 64 -11.47 -10.32 -5.50
C THR A 64 -11.60 -9.25 -6.58
N TRP A 65 -12.82 -9.09 -7.10
CA TRP A 65 -13.18 -8.05 -8.06
C TRP A 65 -13.96 -6.94 -7.34
N LEU A 66 -13.38 -5.74 -7.30
CA LEU A 66 -14.07 -4.53 -6.86
C LEU A 66 -14.91 -3.99 -8.03
N SER A 67 -16.21 -4.26 -8.02
CA SER A 67 -17.15 -3.96 -9.12
C SER A 67 -18.23 -2.93 -8.74
N LEU A 68 -18.75 -2.23 -9.76
CA LEU A 68 -19.86 -1.28 -9.71
C LEU A 68 -21.24 -1.90 -9.96
N GLU A 69 -21.37 -3.20 -10.20
CA GLU A 69 -22.68 -3.83 -10.44
C GLU A 69 -23.56 -3.91 -9.17
N ASN A 70 -23.02 -3.62 -7.98
CA ASN A 70 -23.78 -3.64 -6.72
C ASN A 70 -23.35 -2.68 -5.58
N PRO A 71 -22.51 -1.64 -5.74
CA PRO A 71 -22.24 -0.68 -4.67
C PRO A 71 -23.35 0.37 -4.64
N GLN A 72 -24.12 0.39 -3.56
CA GLN A 72 -24.85 1.60 -3.23
C GLN A 72 -23.84 2.65 -2.75
N LEU A 73 -24.01 3.88 -3.27
CA LEU A 73 -23.15 5.01 -2.94
C LEU A 73 -23.21 5.28 -1.44
N ALA A 74 -22.06 5.55 -0.80
CA ALA A 74 -22.05 5.96 0.60
C ALA A 74 -22.80 7.29 0.77
N ALA A 75 -23.79 7.32 1.67
CA ALA A 75 -24.67 8.47 1.87
C ALA A 75 -23.94 9.68 2.49
N GLY A 76 -22.98 9.43 3.40
CA GLY A 76 -22.24 10.46 4.14
C GLY A 76 -20.94 10.95 3.49
N GLY A 77 -20.39 10.18 2.55
CA GLY A 77 -19.12 10.46 1.89
C GLY A 77 -17.89 9.97 2.68
N ILE A 78 -17.23 8.92 2.18
CA ILE A 78 -16.04 8.31 2.78
C ILE A 78 -14.80 9.10 2.37
N GLN A 79 -13.98 9.47 3.35
CA GLN A 79 -12.75 10.24 3.15
C GLN A 79 -11.49 9.36 3.13
N LYS A 80 -11.54 8.17 3.74
CA LYS A 80 -10.42 7.23 3.77
C LYS A 80 -10.87 5.82 3.40
N ILE A 81 -10.17 5.20 2.46
CA ILE A 81 -10.30 3.78 2.16
C ILE A 81 -8.96 3.10 2.40
N GLU A 82 -8.99 1.99 3.14
CA GLU A 82 -7.82 1.17 3.42
C GLU A 82 -8.11 -0.28 3.08
N ILE A 83 -7.32 -0.87 2.18
CA ILE A 83 -7.36 -2.29 1.85
C ILE A 83 -6.10 -2.94 2.40
N GLN A 84 -6.25 -4.01 3.17
CA GLN A 84 -5.11 -4.65 3.82
C GLN A 84 -5.19 -6.18 3.85
N ARG A 85 -4.04 -6.85 3.65
CA ARG A 85 -3.93 -8.31 3.72
C ARG A 85 -4.96 -9.00 2.81
N SER A 86 -5.03 -8.57 1.57
CA SER A 86 -6.06 -8.97 0.61
C SER A 86 -5.42 -9.27 -0.74
N SER A 87 -6.16 -9.96 -1.61
CA SER A 87 -5.73 -10.21 -2.99
C SER A 87 -6.77 -9.65 -3.96
N LEU A 88 -6.32 -8.82 -4.89
CA LEU A 88 -7.20 -8.17 -5.87
C LEU A 88 -6.95 -8.76 -7.26
N GLY A 89 -8.01 -9.29 -7.89
CA GLY A 89 -7.96 -9.74 -9.28
C GLY A 89 -8.26 -8.60 -10.25
N LYS A 90 -9.21 -7.72 -9.88
CA LYS A 90 -9.66 -6.62 -10.75
C LYS A 90 -10.26 -5.48 -9.92
N VAL A 91 -10.06 -4.26 -10.39
CA VAL A 91 -10.75 -3.08 -9.86
C VAL A 91 -11.40 -2.36 -11.04
N GLU A 92 -12.70 -2.14 -10.96
CA GLU A 92 -13.40 -1.38 -11.99
C GLU A 92 -13.03 0.11 -11.95
N PRO A 93 -12.89 0.75 -13.13
CA PRO A 93 -12.62 2.18 -13.18
C PRO A 93 -13.71 2.99 -12.49
N GLY A 94 -13.32 3.84 -11.55
CA GLY A 94 -14.25 4.67 -10.78
C GLY A 94 -14.87 3.98 -9.57
N TYR A 95 -14.48 2.74 -9.23
CA TYR A 95 -14.94 2.04 -8.03
C TYR A 95 -14.75 2.89 -6.77
N PHE A 96 -13.53 3.38 -6.53
CA PHE A 96 -13.21 4.15 -5.33
C PHE A 96 -13.94 5.48 -5.25
N ALA A 97 -14.06 6.20 -6.37
CA ALA A 97 -14.81 7.46 -6.45
C ALA A 97 -16.31 7.26 -6.19
N SER A 98 -16.86 6.11 -6.60
CA SER A 98 -18.27 5.78 -6.43
C SER A 98 -18.57 5.37 -4.99
N VAL A 99 -17.83 4.39 -4.46
CA VAL A 99 -18.04 3.91 -3.08
C VAL A 99 -17.79 5.01 -2.06
N SER A 100 -16.86 5.94 -2.34
CA SER A 100 -16.58 7.04 -1.43
C SER A 100 -17.62 8.15 -1.44
N GLY A 101 -18.51 8.17 -2.42
CA GLY A 101 -19.22 9.39 -2.79
C GLY A 101 -18.32 10.33 -3.58
N LYS A 102 -18.90 10.99 -4.57
CA LYS A 102 -18.19 11.79 -5.59
C LYS A 102 -17.28 12.85 -4.94
N ASN A 103 -16.00 12.84 -5.31
CA ASN A 103 -14.95 13.78 -4.88
C ASN A 103 -14.70 13.86 -3.36
N LYS A 104 -15.08 12.83 -2.59
CA LYS A 104 -14.91 12.83 -1.13
C LYS A 104 -13.63 12.15 -0.67
N LEU A 105 -13.15 11.14 -1.41
CA LEU A 105 -12.01 10.34 -0.98
C LEU A 105 -10.73 11.18 -0.96
N LYS A 106 -10.13 11.29 0.22
CA LYS A 106 -8.86 12.02 0.44
C LYS A 106 -7.68 11.10 0.60
N ARG A 107 -7.89 9.88 1.09
CA ARG A 107 -6.83 8.93 1.44
C ARG A 107 -7.16 7.55 0.90
N LEU A 108 -6.25 6.98 0.11
CA LEU A 108 -6.34 5.61 -0.38
C LEU A 108 -5.06 4.86 0.03
N SER A 109 -5.24 3.73 0.69
CA SER A 109 -4.13 2.93 1.23
C SER A 109 -4.28 1.46 0.87
N PHE A 110 -3.20 0.87 0.37
CA PHE A 110 -3.06 -0.57 0.13
C PHE A 110 -1.88 -1.09 0.95
N ARG A 111 -2.12 -2.06 1.84
CA ARG A 111 -1.07 -2.64 2.68
C ARG A 111 -1.09 -4.16 2.65
N ASN A 112 0.00 -4.79 2.21
CA ASN A 112 0.04 -6.25 2.00
C ASN A 112 -1.11 -6.68 1.06
N VAL A 113 -1.22 -6.01 -0.08
CA VAL A 113 -2.24 -6.30 -1.10
C VAL A 113 -1.54 -6.82 -2.34
N ASP A 114 -1.80 -8.08 -2.69
CA ASP A 114 -1.25 -8.71 -3.88
C ASP A 114 -2.27 -8.80 -5.02
N GLY A 115 -1.83 -9.32 -6.15
CA GLY A 115 -2.64 -9.47 -7.36
C GLY A 115 -1.98 -8.86 -8.60
N SER A 116 -2.65 -9.03 -9.74
CA SER A 116 -2.19 -8.51 -11.04
C SER A 116 -2.60 -7.07 -11.30
N VAL A 117 -3.32 -6.44 -10.38
CA VAL A 117 -3.83 -5.08 -10.56
C VAL A 117 -2.70 -4.06 -10.40
N VAL A 118 -2.71 -3.05 -11.27
CA VAL A 118 -1.81 -1.91 -11.21
C VAL A 118 -2.58 -0.70 -10.68
N VAL A 119 -1.97 0.05 -9.77
CA VAL A 119 -2.45 1.37 -9.38
C VAL A 119 -2.11 2.33 -10.51
N ASP A 120 -3.07 2.54 -11.40
CA ASP A 120 -2.97 3.30 -12.65
C ASP A 120 -4.12 4.32 -12.76
N LYS A 121 -4.17 5.06 -13.86
CA LYS A 121 -5.25 6.04 -14.12
C LYS A 121 -6.65 5.42 -14.12
N ASN A 122 -6.77 4.14 -14.49
CA ASN A 122 -8.06 3.47 -14.54
C ASN A 122 -8.56 3.17 -13.13
N MET A 123 -7.70 2.60 -12.28
CA MET A 123 -8.02 2.35 -10.86
C MET A 123 -8.39 3.65 -10.14
N LEU A 124 -7.65 4.73 -10.39
CA LEU A 124 -7.81 6.02 -9.72
C LEU A 124 -8.84 6.95 -10.38
N LYS A 125 -9.55 6.48 -11.42
CA LYS A 125 -10.50 7.29 -12.17
C LYS A 125 -11.54 7.96 -11.26
N GLY A 126 -11.76 9.25 -11.45
CA GLY A 126 -12.70 10.06 -10.66
C GLY A 126 -12.12 10.57 -9.33
N LEU A 127 -10.85 10.27 -9.03
CA LEU A 127 -10.16 10.74 -7.83
C LEU A 127 -9.20 11.91 -8.09
N GLU A 128 -9.04 12.33 -9.35
CA GLU A 128 -8.08 13.33 -9.82
C GLU A 128 -8.14 14.62 -8.99
N LYS A 129 -9.37 15.02 -8.65
CA LYS A 129 -9.69 16.24 -7.90
C LYS A 129 -10.08 15.99 -6.45
N SER A 130 -9.69 14.86 -5.87
CA SER A 130 -10.00 14.59 -4.47
C SER A 130 -8.91 13.90 -3.69
N LEU A 131 -8.10 13.03 -4.31
CA LEU A 131 -7.10 12.24 -3.60
C LEU A 131 -5.91 13.09 -3.18
N ASN A 132 -5.62 13.08 -1.88
CA ASN A 132 -4.50 13.82 -1.30
C ASN A 132 -3.35 12.91 -0.86
N TYR A 133 -3.67 11.69 -0.44
CA TYR A 133 -2.70 10.73 0.10
C TYR A 133 -2.87 9.38 -0.58
N LEU A 134 -1.79 8.89 -1.18
CA LEU A 134 -1.70 7.54 -1.72
C LEU A 134 -0.59 6.78 -1.01
N THR A 135 -0.98 5.68 -0.37
CA THR A 135 -0.05 4.77 0.31
C THR A 135 -0.14 3.38 -0.32
N VAL A 136 0.97 2.83 -0.77
CA VAL A 136 1.07 1.45 -1.28
C VAL A 136 2.27 0.79 -0.63
N ILE A 137 2.01 -0.21 0.21
CA ILE A 137 3.04 -0.86 1.02
C ILE A 137 2.94 -2.38 0.85
N ASN A 138 4.06 -3.01 0.48
CA ASN A 138 4.20 -4.45 0.28
C ASN A 138 3.14 -5.02 -0.68
N GLY A 139 3.35 -4.92 -1.99
CA GLY A 139 2.44 -5.56 -2.95
C GLY A 139 2.31 -4.85 -4.29
N LEU A 140 1.11 -4.35 -4.57
CA LEU A 140 0.66 -3.82 -5.87
C LEU A 140 1.71 -3.00 -6.62
N THR A 141 1.66 -3.10 -7.95
CA THR A 141 2.48 -2.28 -8.84
C THR A 141 1.86 -0.90 -9.01
N VAL A 142 2.67 0.16 -9.08
CA VAL A 142 2.20 1.54 -9.24
C VAL A 142 2.77 2.16 -10.52
N ASN A 143 1.92 2.76 -11.35
CA ASN A 143 2.34 3.53 -12.53
C ASN A 143 2.48 5.01 -12.18
N ILE A 144 3.71 5.53 -12.17
CA ILE A 144 4.02 6.91 -11.76
C ILE A 144 3.52 7.94 -12.77
N ALA A 145 3.58 7.62 -14.06
CA ALA A 145 3.16 8.54 -15.12
C ALA A 145 1.69 8.96 -14.95
N ASP A 146 0.84 8.02 -14.50
CA ASP A 146 -0.59 8.24 -14.29
C ASP A 146 -0.90 9.05 -13.01
N LEU A 147 0.05 9.15 -12.08
CA LEU A 147 -0.15 9.93 -10.85
C LEU A 147 -0.03 11.43 -11.07
N ALA A 148 0.61 11.87 -12.16
CA ALA A 148 0.75 13.29 -12.50
C ALA A 148 -0.61 13.95 -12.82
N ASP A 149 -1.63 13.17 -13.19
CA ASP A 149 -3.00 13.66 -13.42
C ASP A 149 -3.77 13.90 -12.10
N MET A 150 -3.22 13.48 -10.95
CA MET A 150 -3.86 13.64 -9.64
C MET A 150 -3.56 15.03 -9.04
N GLU A 151 -4.32 16.04 -9.46
CA GLU A 151 -4.13 17.48 -9.16
C GLU A 151 -3.90 17.81 -7.66
N TYR A 152 -4.52 17.08 -6.75
CA TYR A 152 -4.40 17.34 -5.30
C TYR A 152 -3.55 16.32 -4.53
N LEU A 153 -2.87 15.40 -5.22
CA LEU A 153 -2.00 14.43 -4.56
C LEU A 153 -0.80 15.17 -3.97
N THR A 154 -0.73 15.20 -2.64
CA THR A 154 0.34 15.88 -1.89
C THR A 154 1.27 14.92 -1.16
N ASP A 155 0.83 13.72 -0.87
CA ASP A 155 1.61 12.77 -0.07
C ASP A 155 1.58 11.41 -0.76
N LEU A 156 2.76 10.95 -1.17
CA LEU A 156 2.98 9.66 -1.82
C LEU A 156 3.92 8.81 -0.97
N GLU A 157 3.45 7.63 -0.56
CA GLU A 157 4.23 6.64 0.20
C GLU A 157 4.21 5.30 -0.54
N LEU A 158 5.38 4.91 -1.04
CA LEU A 158 5.62 3.65 -1.73
C LEU A 158 6.70 2.86 -0.99
N MET A 159 6.35 1.69 -0.48
CA MET A 159 7.31 0.85 0.25
C MET A 159 7.21 -0.61 -0.15
N SER A 160 8.32 -1.21 -0.58
CA SER A 160 8.35 -2.62 -1.03
C SER A 160 7.32 -2.91 -2.13
N THR A 161 7.17 -1.99 -3.07
CA THR A 161 6.26 -2.11 -4.22
C THR A 161 7.04 -2.10 -5.52
N LYS A 162 6.42 -2.60 -6.59
CA LYS A 162 6.96 -2.48 -7.94
C LYS A 162 6.52 -1.14 -8.52
N ILE A 163 7.45 -0.44 -9.16
CA ILE A 163 7.19 0.85 -9.79
C ILE A 163 7.35 0.70 -11.30
N ILE A 164 6.36 1.19 -12.05
CA ILE A 164 6.45 1.44 -13.48
C ILE A 164 6.57 2.95 -13.64
N GLY A 165 7.70 3.42 -14.17
CA GLY A 165 7.94 4.84 -14.37
C GLY A 165 9.40 5.16 -14.63
N THR A 166 9.63 6.34 -15.19
CA THR A 166 10.95 6.88 -15.50
C THR A 166 11.26 8.10 -14.62
N PRO A 167 12.52 8.55 -14.55
CA PRO A 167 12.86 9.82 -13.89
C PRO A 167 12.03 11.02 -14.39
N ALA A 168 11.69 11.06 -15.69
CA ALA A 168 10.86 12.12 -16.27
C ALA A 168 9.39 12.08 -15.76
N ASP A 169 8.88 10.90 -15.46
CA ASP A 169 7.52 10.77 -14.87
C ASP A 169 7.50 11.28 -13.44
N PHE A 170 8.55 10.99 -12.66
CA PHE A 170 8.74 11.58 -11.33
C PHE A 170 8.90 13.09 -11.41
N GLU A 171 9.64 13.62 -12.39
CA GLU A 171 9.86 15.06 -12.55
C GLU A 171 8.56 15.83 -12.75
N LYS A 172 7.59 15.25 -13.47
CA LYS A 172 6.24 15.81 -13.62
C LYS A 172 5.44 15.78 -12.31
N LEU A 173 5.59 14.72 -11.52
CA LEU A 173 4.84 14.49 -10.29
C LEU A 173 5.37 15.29 -9.08
N ILE A 174 6.68 15.45 -8.96
CA ILE A 174 7.32 16.06 -7.78
C ILE A 174 6.79 17.47 -7.42
N PRO A 175 6.56 18.41 -8.37
CA PRO A 175 6.19 19.79 -8.04
C PRO A 175 4.95 19.93 -7.15
N GLN A 176 3.95 19.06 -7.30
CA GLN A 176 2.70 19.06 -6.53
C GLN A 176 2.83 18.40 -5.14
N LEU A 177 3.85 17.55 -4.94
CA LEU A 177 3.99 16.81 -3.69
C LEU A 177 4.49 17.71 -2.54
N ARG A 178 4.04 17.39 -1.33
CA ARG A 178 4.58 17.85 -0.04
C ARG A 178 5.45 16.76 0.60
N SER A 179 5.11 15.49 0.41
CA SER A 179 5.80 14.35 0.98
C SER A 179 6.01 13.28 -0.08
N LEU A 180 7.26 12.84 -0.25
CA LEU A 180 7.64 11.75 -1.12
C LEU A 180 8.45 10.73 -0.33
N GLU A 181 7.86 9.56 -0.12
CA GLU A 181 8.50 8.42 0.53
C GLU A 181 8.53 7.24 -0.45
N ILE A 182 9.73 6.82 -0.84
CA ILE A 182 9.96 5.67 -1.72
C ILE A 182 11.04 4.79 -1.09
N LYS A 183 10.68 3.63 -0.57
CA LYS A 183 11.62 2.71 0.11
C LYS A 183 11.51 1.31 -0.46
N LYS A 184 12.62 0.60 -0.61
CA LYS A 184 12.61 -0.82 -1.03
C LYS A 184 11.86 -1.07 -2.35
N CYS A 185 11.84 -0.09 -3.24
CA CYS A 185 11.17 -0.19 -4.55
C CYS A 185 12.14 -0.55 -5.67
N ASN A 186 13.40 -0.87 -5.32
CA ASN A 186 14.48 -1.22 -6.23
C ASN A 186 14.79 -0.17 -7.31
N LEU A 187 14.51 1.11 -7.03
CA LEU A 187 14.90 2.20 -7.91
C LEU A 187 16.41 2.40 -7.86
N ASN A 188 16.97 2.88 -8.97
CA ASN A 188 18.40 3.19 -9.08
C ASN A 188 18.69 4.66 -9.40
N GLN A 189 17.70 5.40 -9.91
CA GLN A 189 17.82 6.82 -10.22
C GLN A 189 16.49 7.53 -9.96
N LEU A 190 16.58 8.83 -9.69
CA LEU A 190 15.47 9.79 -9.61
C LEU A 190 15.92 11.09 -10.29
N PRO A 191 15.01 12.01 -10.63
CA PRO A 191 15.38 13.31 -11.20
C PRO A 191 16.03 14.20 -10.12
N TRP A 192 17.33 13.99 -9.86
CA TRP A 192 18.05 14.57 -8.74
C TRP A 192 18.01 16.10 -8.70
N GLU A 193 18.13 16.76 -9.85
CA GLU A 193 18.04 18.21 -9.97
C GLU A 193 16.64 18.72 -9.58
N ALA A 194 15.58 18.09 -10.08
CA ALA A 194 14.21 18.46 -9.76
C ALA A 194 13.88 18.20 -8.28
N LEU A 195 14.35 17.07 -7.73
CA LEU A 195 14.23 16.76 -6.31
C LEU A 195 14.97 17.77 -5.43
N ALA A 196 16.21 18.11 -5.80
CA ALA A 196 17.03 19.04 -5.04
C ALA A 196 16.36 20.42 -4.98
N LYS A 197 15.89 20.92 -6.14
CA LYS A 197 15.06 22.12 -6.22
C LYS A 197 13.87 21.98 -5.28
N TRP A 198 13.03 20.96 -5.50
CA TRP A 198 11.79 20.73 -4.77
C TRP A 198 11.94 20.77 -3.24
N VAL A 199 12.96 20.13 -2.69
CA VAL A 199 13.21 20.17 -1.24
C VAL A 199 13.67 21.56 -0.80
N ALA A 200 14.51 22.23 -1.58
CA ALA A 200 14.96 23.60 -1.27
C ALA A 200 13.81 24.63 -1.30
N ASN A 201 12.67 24.36 -1.95
CA ASN A 201 11.52 25.27 -2.01
C ASN A 201 10.98 25.66 -0.63
N SER A 202 10.99 24.72 0.32
CA SER A 202 10.23 24.82 1.57
C SER A 202 10.69 23.77 2.58
N GLU A 203 10.88 24.20 3.83
CA GLU A 203 11.22 23.34 4.96
C GLU A 203 10.11 22.33 5.34
N THR A 204 8.90 22.50 4.80
CA THR A 204 7.77 21.57 5.06
C THR A 204 7.82 20.32 4.18
N LYS A 205 8.70 20.29 3.18
CA LYS A 205 8.85 19.16 2.27
C LYS A 205 9.50 17.99 3.01
N ARG A 206 9.01 16.78 2.75
CA ARG A 206 9.55 15.54 3.33
C ARG A 206 9.99 14.60 2.23
N LEU A 207 11.27 14.30 2.19
CA LEU A 207 11.85 13.29 1.31
C LEU A 207 12.32 12.10 2.13
N ARG A 208 11.93 10.88 1.76
CA ARG A 208 12.49 9.64 2.31
C ARG A 208 12.71 8.63 1.21
N ILE A 209 13.95 8.44 0.81
CA ILE A 209 14.30 7.61 -0.36
C ILE A 209 15.32 6.52 -0.05
N ASN A 210 15.62 6.26 1.21
CA ASN A 210 16.57 5.22 1.60
C ASN A 210 16.08 3.80 1.22
N ASP A 211 16.97 2.81 1.39
CA ASP A 211 16.71 1.41 1.08
C ASP A 211 16.33 1.13 -0.39
N ASN A 212 16.96 1.82 -1.34
CA ASN A 212 16.88 1.52 -2.77
C ASN A 212 18.29 1.33 -3.35
N HIS A 213 18.38 0.92 -4.62
CA HIS A 213 19.64 0.59 -5.28
C HIS A 213 20.25 1.80 -6.01
N TRP A 214 20.43 2.92 -5.31
CA TRP A 214 20.85 4.18 -5.92
C TRP A 214 22.22 4.10 -6.60
N ILE A 215 22.29 4.59 -7.84
CA ILE A 215 23.53 4.89 -8.53
C ILE A 215 23.96 6.28 -8.06
N CYS A 216 25.02 6.32 -7.26
CA CYS A 216 25.63 7.54 -6.77
C CYS A 216 26.60 8.09 -7.82
N ASP A 217 26.10 8.93 -8.70
CA ASP A 217 26.84 9.58 -9.77
C ASP A 217 26.81 11.11 -9.63
N CYS A 218 27.44 11.80 -10.56
CA CYS A 218 27.59 13.25 -10.52
C CYS A 218 26.25 14.01 -10.39
N PRO A 219 25.17 13.66 -11.11
CA PRO A 219 23.84 14.23 -10.90
C PRO A 219 23.35 14.25 -9.44
N MET A 220 23.69 13.24 -8.64
CA MET A 220 23.27 13.12 -7.25
C MET A 220 23.94 14.17 -6.33
N MET A 221 25.00 14.86 -6.81
CA MET A 221 25.61 15.99 -6.12
C MET A 221 24.65 17.13 -5.84
N LYS A 222 23.66 17.35 -6.71
CA LYS A 222 22.65 18.42 -6.52
C LYS A 222 21.86 18.22 -5.24
N LEU A 223 21.53 16.96 -4.94
CA LEU A 223 20.87 16.58 -3.69
C LEU A 223 21.85 16.67 -2.51
N LYS A 224 23.10 16.22 -2.67
CA LYS A 224 24.12 16.24 -1.62
C LYS A 224 24.50 17.66 -1.18
N ARG A 225 24.51 18.63 -2.10
CA ARG A 225 24.84 20.04 -1.83
C ARG A 225 23.74 20.78 -1.05
N LEU A 226 22.55 20.19 -0.89
CA LEU A 226 21.53 20.77 0.00
C LEU A 226 22.06 20.86 1.42
N GLN A 227 21.68 21.93 2.14
CA GLN A 227 22.21 22.19 3.48
C GLN A 227 21.99 20.99 4.40
N PRO A 228 22.99 20.61 5.22
CA PRO A 228 22.92 19.48 6.13
C PRO A 228 21.62 19.45 6.95
N SER A 229 21.19 20.59 7.52
CA SER A 229 19.96 20.67 8.33
C SER A 229 18.67 20.22 7.64
N VAL A 230 18.56 20.34 6.31
CA VAL A 230 17.33 20.07 5.57
C VAL A 230 17.16 18.57 5.32
N LEU A 231 18.26 17.86 5.07
CA LEU A 231 18.24 16.47 4.58
C LEU A 231 19.24 15.54 5.27
N GLU A 232 20.02 15.99 6.25
CA GLU A 232 21.14 15.23 6.85
C GLU A 232 20.72 13.84 7.25
N SER A 233 19.64 13.77 8.02
CA SER A 233 19.18 12.51 8.58
C SER A 233 18.72 11.52 7.51
N GLU A 234 18.37 11.99 6.32
CA GLU A 234 17.95 11.14 5.20
C GLU A 234 19.13 10.81 4.28
N LEU A 235 20.05 11.76 4.03
CA LEU A 235 21.28 11.51 3.27
C LEU A 235 22.19 10.49 3.96
N GLN A 236 22.25 10.50 5.30
CA GLN A 236 22.99 9.50 6.10
C GLN A 236 22.42 8.09 5.95
N LYS A 237 21.16 7.93 5.52
CA LYS A 237 20.53 6.62 5.31
C LYS A 237 20.70 6.10 3.89
N ILE A 238 21.30 6.88 2.99
CA ILE A 238 21.49 6.48 1.59
C ILE A 238 22.83 5.75 1.45
N THR A 239 22.74 4.48 1.07
CA THR A 239 23.88 3.65 0.67
C THR A 239 23.90 3.50 -0.84
N CYS A 240 25.06 3.72 -1.44
CA CYS A 240 25.25 3.60 -2.88
C CYS A 240 25.28 2.13 -3.31
N ALA A 241 24.47 1.77 -4.30
CA ALA A 241 24.53 0.44 -4.92
C ALA A 241 25.45 0.39 -6.14
N GLY A 242 25.72 1.55 -6.75
CA GLY A 242 26.69 1.72 -7.83
C GLY A 242 27.15 3.16 -7.93
N PRO A 243 28.11 3.46 -8.82
CA PRO A 243 28.96 2.52 -9.57
C PRO A 243 29.84 1.65 -8.66
N ALA A 244 30.52 0.63 -9.21
CA ALA A 244 31.22 -0.40 -8.45
C ALA A 244 32.26 0.13 -7.44
N ASN A 245 32.94 1.24 -7.75
CA ASN A 245 33.90 1.91 -6.87
C ASN A 245 33.25 2.65 -5.67
N LEU A 246 31.94 2.88 -5.72
CA LEU A 246 31.14 3.55 -4.69
C LEU A 246 30.16 2.61 -4.00
N MET A 247 30.02 1.37 -4.47
CA MET A 247 29.11 0.37 -3.90
C MET A 247 29.37 0.17 -2.41
N GLY A 248 28.31 0.20 -1.60
CA GLY A 248 28.35 0.02 -0.15
C GLY A 248 28.76 1.27 0.65
N LYS A 249 29.23 2.34 -0.01
CA LYS A 249 29.57 3.60 0.68
C LYS A 249 28.31 4.41 1.00
N GLN A 250 28.33 5.15 2.10
CA GLN A 250 27.25 6.08 2.44
C GLN A 250 27.41 7.38 1.65
N LEU A 251 26.31 7.92 1.13
CA LEU A 251 26.33 9.16 0.36
C LEU A 251 26.89 10.34 1.16
N SER A 252 26.65 10.38 2.48
CA SER A 252 27.18 11.40 3.38
C SER A 252 28.70 11.46 3.39
N GLU A 253 29.37 10.31 3.27
CA GLU A 253 30.83 10.14 3.35
C GLU A 253 31.57 10.48 2.04
N LEU A 254 30.86 10.47 0.91
CA LEU A 254 31.46 10.72 -0.41
C LEU A 254 31.79 12.19 -0.61
N THR A 255 32.94 12.50 -1.20
CA THR A 255 33.30 13.86 -1.61
C THR A 255 32.76 14.17 -3.00
N GLU A 256 32.83 15.46 -3.40
CA GLU A 256 32.48 15.86 -4.76
C GLU A 256 33.33 15.16 -5.82
N LYS A 257 34.63 14.96 -5.55
CA LYS A 257 35.54 14.25 -6.48
C LYS A 257 35.20 12.77 -6.60
N ASP A 258 34.62 12.17 -5.56
CA ASP A 258 34.18 10.76 -5.61
C ASP A 258 32.96 10.60 -6.54
N LEU A 259 32.02 11.55 -6.49
CA LEU A 259 30.78 11.54 -7.29
C LEU A 259 30.96 12.11 -8.71
N CYS A 260 31.82 13.12 -8.86
CA CYS A 260 32.13 13.83 -10.11
C CYS A 260 33.65 13.86 -10.35
N PRO A 261 34.28 12.73 -10.73
CA PRO A 261 35.73 12.65 -10.91
C PRO A 261 36.27 13.54 -12.04
N ASP A 262 35.50 13.75 -13.10
CA ASP A 262 35.90 14.57 -14.26
C ASP A 262 35.62 16.07 -14.10
N GLY A 263 35.11 16.48 -12.93
CA GLY A 263 34.56 17.82 -12.71
C GLY A 263 33.23 18.02 -13.45
N GLU A 264 32.36 18.87 -12.91
CA GLU A 264 31.17 19.32 -13.66
C GLU A 264 31.71 20.17 -14.82
N LEU A 265 31.70 19.65 -16.06
CA LEU A 265 31.93 20.48 -17.25
C LEU A 265 30.81 21.52 -17.26
N GLU A 266 31.06 22.68 -16.65
CA GLU A 266 30.19 23.84 -16.69
C GLU A 266 30.16 24.40 -18.12
N LEU A 267 29.43 23.72 -19.01
CA LEU A 267 28.97 24.34 -20.23
C LEU A 267 27.71 25.14 -19.90
N ASN A 268 27.90 26.41 -19.51
CA ASN A 268 27.12 27.58 -19.99
C ASN A 268 27.23 28.79 -19.04
N GLN A 269 28.05 29.79 -19.41
CA GLN A 269 27.61 31.15 -19.79
C GLN A 269 28.81 32.10 -19.93
N SER A 270 29.40 32.20 -21.12
CA SER A 270 30.10 33.41 -21.59
C SER A 270 30.55 33.32 -23.06
N LEU A 271 29.63 33.17 -24.01
CA LEU A 271 29.96 33.46 -25.42
C LEU A 271 28.85 34.26 -26.09
N ILE A 272 28.74 35.52 -25.69
CA ILE A 272 28.38 36.61 -26.60
C ILE A 272 29.54 37.61 -26.56
N GLY A 273 30.22 37.76 -27.69
CA GLY A 273 31.05 38.91 -28.02
C GLY A 273 32.55 38.74 -27.79
N GLY A 274 33.29 38.42 -28.86
CA GLY A 274 34.74 38.46 -28.85
C GLY A 274 35.39 37.81 -30.07
N SER A 275 35.27 38.46 -31.21
CA SER A 275 36.00 38.16 -32.44
C SER A 275 37.51 38.34 -32.22
N LEU A 276 38.34 37.39 -32.71
CA LEU A 276 39.47 37.56 -33.64
C LEU A 276 40.57 36.51 -33.42
N GLU A 277 40.81 35.75 -34.50
CA GLU A 277 42.08 35.30 -35.08
C GLU A 277 43.10 34.52 -34.22
N ALA A 278 43.42 33.26 -34.51
CA ALA A 278 44.10 32.63 -35.67
C ALA A 278 45.57 32.27 -35.35
N SER A 279 46.03 31.19 -35.99
CA SER A 279 47.38 30.56 -35.98
C SER A 279 47.56 29.49 -34.89
N GLY A 280 47.65 28.19 -35.22
CA GLY A 280 48.76 27.53 -35.93
C GLY A 280 49.70 26.95 -34.86
N SER A 281 50.29 25.75 -34.88
CA SER A 281 50.45 24.68 -35.86
C SER A 281 51.25 23.55 -35.16
N THR A 282 50.95 22.29 -35.47
CA THR A 282 51.88 21.14 -35.67
C THR A 282 52.80 20.61 -34.55
N SER A 283 52.57 19.31 -34.23
CA SER A 283 53.49 18.15 -34.40
C SER A 283 54.73 17.93 -33.52
N GLY A 284 54.88 16.67 -33.10
CA GLY A 284 56.08 16.01 -32.53
C GLY A 284 55.65 15.02 -31.44
N ASP A 285 55.39 13.73 -31.63
CA ASP A 285 56.14 12.63 -32.29
C ASP A 285 57.33 12.10 -31.46
N GLY A 286 57.34 10.78 -31.20
CA GLY A 286 58.44 10.03 -30.54
C GLY A 286 58.03 9.22 -29.29
N ARG A 287 57.49 7.99 -29.40
CA ARG A 287 58.19 6.68 -29.45
C ARG A 287 59.10 6.33 -28.25
N GLY A 288 58.79 5.20 -27.60
CA GLY A 288 59.77 4.10 -27.50
C GLY A 288 59.97 3.41 -26.14
N GLY A 289 59.65 2.10 -26.11
CA GLY A 289 60.28 1.06 -25.26
C GLY A 289 59.74 0.94 -23.82
N GLY A 290 59.51 -0.22 -23.24
CA GLY A 290 59.86 -1.60 -23.60
C GLY A 290 60.14 -2.40 -22.33
N SER A 291 59.37 -3.48 -22.13
CA SER A 291 59.76 -4.77 -21.53
C SER A 291 59.96 -4.95 -20.01
N ASN A 292 59.23 -5.98 -19.55
CA ASN A 292 59.65 -7.13 -18.71
C ASN A 292 59.61 -7.10 -17.17
N SER A 293 58.74 -8.01 -16.69
CA SER A 293 59.03 -9.19 -15.82
C SER A 293 59.47 -8.99 -14.37
N GLY A 294 58.76 -9.68 -13.47
CA GLY A 294 59.19 -9.94 -12.10
C GLY A 294 58.20 -10.82 -11.34
N ASP A 295 58.49 -12.12 -11.32
CA ASP A 295 57.88 -13.20 -10.53
C ASP A 295 58.15 -13.07 -9.01
N ASN A 296 57.26 -13.66 -8.20
CA ASN A 296 57.45 -14.33 -6.88
C ASN A 296 56.12 -14.25 -6.10
N GLY A 297 55.56 -15.28 -5.46
CA GLY A 297 56.10 -16.57 -5.01
C GLY A 297 55.83 -16.76 -3.50
N SER A 298 54.79 -17.55 -3.18
CA SER A 298 54.74 -18.56 -2.08
C SER A 298 54.40 -18.23 -0.60
N ASN A 299 53.34 -18.94 -0.13
CA ASN A 299 53.24 -19.89 1.01
C ASN A 299 52.90 -19.51 2.49
N GLY A 300 52.03 -20.39 3.07
CA GLY A 300 51.85 -20.75 4.51
C GLY A 300 50.36 -20.75 4.93
N ILE A 301 49.58 -21.84 5.10
CA ILE A 301 49.58 -23.06 5.97
C ILE A 301 49.29 -22.84 7.48
N GLY A 302 48.23 -23.51 7.98
CA GLY A 302 47.89 -23.83 9.39
C GLY A 302 46.44 -23.43 9.76
N GLY A 303 45.45 -24.29 10.02
CA GLY A 303 45.29 -25.30 11.10
C GLY A 303 44.63 -24.64 12.34
N SER A 304 43.67 -25.15 13.12
CA SER A 304 42.90 -26.40 13.26
C SER A 304 41.73 -26.16 14.27
N SER A 305 40.64 -26.92 14.11
CA SER A 305 39.71 -27.52 15.12
C SER A 305 39.45 -26.92 16.51
N GLY A 306 38.18 -26.96 16.92
CA GLY A 306 37.76 -27.00 18.33
C GLY A 306 36.24 -27.15 18.50
N SER A 307 35.75 -28.40 18.51
CA SER A 307 34.39 -28.78 18.89
C SER A 307 34.45 -29.55 20.21
N GLU A 308 33.74 -29.10 21.23
CA GLU A 308 33.54 -29.86 22.47
C GLU A 308 32.09 -30.34 22.56
N SER A 309 31.97 -31.64 22.75
CA SER A 309 30.77 -32.37 23.13
C SER A 309 31.10 -33.06 24.46
N GLU A 310 30.34 -32.77 25.51
CA GLU A 310 30.35 -33.54 26.74
C GLU A 310 29.02 -34.28 26.92
N GLU A 311 29.17 -35.56 27.24
CA GLU A 311 28.14 -36.53 27.58
C GLU A 311 28.19 -36.75 29.09
N GLU A 312 27.07 -36.67 29.81
CA GLU A 312 26.97 -37.25 31.15
C GLU A 312 25.59 -37.87 31.45
N LYS A 313 25.59 -39.21 31.41
CA LYS A 313 25.19 -40.15 32.48
C LYS A 313 23.89 -39.88 33.27
N GLY A 314 22.96 -40.81 33.13
CA GLY A 314 21.69 -40.81 33.86
C GLY A 314 21.79 -41.17 35.34
N THR A 315 20.80 -40.68 36.11
CA THR A 315 20.40 -41.23 37.41
C THR A 315 18.88 -41.14 37.58
N ASN A 316 18.25 -42.29 37.83
CA ASN A 316 16.87 -42.37 38.32
C ASN A 316 16.81 -41.83 39.75
N VAL A 317 15.96 -40.85 40.01
CA VAL A 317 15.60 -40.42 41.38
C VAL A 317 14.09 -40.50 41.54
N GLY A 318 13.64 -41.45 42.38
CA GLY A 318 12.25 -41.60 42.77
C GLY A 318 11.79 -40.42 43.62
N VAL A 319 10.68 -39.79 43.22
CA VAL A 319 10.07 -38.67 43.95
C VAL A 319 8.86 -39.17 44.75
N ARG A 320 8.85 -38.83 46.04
CA ARG A 320 7.86 -39.21 47.06
C ARG A 320 6.47 -38.67 46.72
N THR A 321 5.46 -39.52 46.89
CA THR A 321 4.07 -39.37 46.40
C THR A 321 3.24 -38.28 47.09
N GLU A 322 3.78 -37.56 48.08
CA GLU A 322 3.02 -36.57 48.86
C GLU A 322 3.04 -35.15 48.23
N VAL A 323 4.06 -34.80 47.44
CA VAL A 323 4.18 -33.47 46.80
C VAL A 323 3.23 -33.31 45.59
N ILE A 324 2.79 -34.42 45.00
CA ILE A 324 1.90 -34.42 43.82
C ILE A 324 0.46 -34.03 44.20
N ILE A 325 0.04 -34.29 45.44
CA ILE A 325 -1.35 -34.05 45.89
C ILE A 325 -1.58 -32.56 46.16
N ALA A 326 -0.61 -31.84 46.75
CA ALA A 326 -0.74 -30.40 46.99
C ALA A 326 -0.68 -29.58 45.68
N GLY A 327 0.17 -29.97 44.73
CA GLY A 327 0.26 -29.30 43.42
C GLY A 327 -0.99 -29.48 42.54
N SER A 328 -1.63 -30.65 42.61
CA SER A 328 -2.85 -30.92 41.82
C SER A 328 -4.06 -30.14 42.32
N VAL A 329 -4.21 -29.98 43.65
CA VAL A 329 -5.32 -29.18 44.22
C VAL A 329 -5.20 -27.70 43.82
N VAL A 330 -3.99 -27.13 43.90
CA VAL A 330 -3.75 -25.74 43.47
C VAL A 330 -3.98 -25.58 41.97
N GLY A 331 -3.52 -26.54 41.16
CA GLY A 331 -3.78 -26.54 39.71
C GLY A 331 -5.26 -26.58 39.37
N ILE A 332 -6.05 -27.41 40.06
CA ILE A 332 -7.50 -27.51 39.86
C ILE A 332 -8.20 -26.21 40.26
N LEU A 333 -7.79 -25.57 41.37
CA LEU A 333 -8.37 -24.29 41.81
C LEU A 333 -8.08 -23.16 40.81
N VAL A 334 -6.88 -23.10 40.25
CA VAL A 334 -6.53 -22.11 39.22
C VAL A 334 -7.33 -22.35 37.94
N LEU A 335 -7.47 -23.60 37.50
CA LEU A 335 -8.28 -23.94 36.32
C LEU A 335 -9.76 -23.60 36.53
N ALA A 336 -10.31 -23.88 37.71
CA ALA A 336 -11.69 -23.52 38.05
C ALA A 336 -11.89 -22.00 38.05
N PHE A 337 -10.93 -21.23 38.56
CA PHE A 337 -10.98 -19.77 38.55
C PHE A 337 -10.92 -19.19 37.12
N VAL A 338 -10.06 -19.74 36.26
CA VAL A 338 -9.98 -19.33 34.84
C VAL A 338 -11.28 -19.68 34.11
N ALA A 339 -11.85 -20.87 34.33
CA ALA A 339 -13.14 -21.26 33.75
C ALA A 339 -14.26 -20.33 34.22
N PHE A 340 -14.28 -19.94 35.50
CA PHE A 340 -15.23 -18.99 36.04
C PHE A 340 -15.11 -17.60 35.37
N LEU A 341 -13.89 -17.10 35.14
CA LEU A 341 -13.68 -15.84 34.42
C LEU A 341 -14.15 -15.89 32.96
N ILE A 342 -13.95 -17.04 32.29
CA ILE A 342 -14.45 -17.27 30.92
C ILE A 342 -15.99 -17.27 30.91
N VAL A 343 -16.63 -18.01 31.82
CA VAL A 343 -18.09 -18.06 31.93
C VAL A 343 -18.65 -16.68 32.27
N TYR A 344 -18.04 -15.95 33.20
CA TYR A 344 -18.43 -14.60 33.56
C TYR A 344 -18.34 -13.62 32.37
N LYS A 345 -17.26 -13.69 31.57
CA LYS A 345 -17.11 -12.92 30.33
C LYS A 345 -18.13 -13.33 29.25
N CYS A 346 -18.49 -14.61 29.16
CA CYS A 346 -19.52 -15.10 28.25
C CYS A 346 -20.94 -14.69 28.67
N GLN A 347 -21.22 -14.54 29.97
CA GLN A 347 -22.54 -14.11 30.45
C GLN A 347 -22.75 -12.59 30.32
N LEU A 348 -21.69 -11.78 30.44
CA LEU A 348 -21.76 -10.32 30.22
C LEU A 348 -21.88 -9.91 28.74
N PHE A 349 -21.57 -10.81 27.80
CA PHE A 349 -21.77 -10.60 26.36
C PHE A 349 -22.78 -11.61 25.81
N PRO A 350 -24.09 -11.32 25.87
CA PRO A 350 -25.10 -12.20 25.30
C PRO A 350 -24.92 -12.29 23.77
N LYS A 351 -24.69 -13.52 23.31
CA LYS A 351 -24.63 -13.98 21.93
C LYS A 351 -25.82 -13.41 21.13
N SER A 352 -25.54 -12.64 20.08
CA SER A 352 -26.57 -12.19 19.15
C SER A 352 -27.19 -13.42 18.46
N LYS A 353 -28.53 -13.45 18.44
CA LYS A 353 -29.33 -14.57 17.96
C LYS A 353 -28.92 -15.04 16.56
N SER A 354 -28.89 -16.36 16.38
CA SER A 354 -28.67 -17.03 15.10
C SER A 354 -29.73 -16.65 14.05
N ARG A 355 -29.25 -16.61 12.80
CA ARG A 355 -29.93 -16.16 11.57
C ARG A 355 -31.23 -16.89 11.22
N GLU A 356 -31.54 -18.01 11.85
CA GLU A 356 -32.72 -18.84 11.51
C GLU A 356 -34.04 -18.22 12.00
N GLU A 357 -34.00 -17.39 13.05
CA GLU A 357 -35.22 -16.78 13.61
C GLU A 357 -35.69 -15.52 12.83
N ARG A 358 -34.82 -14.89 12.03
CA ARG A 358 -35.17 -13.69 11.22
C ARG A 358 -35.82 -14.01 9.88
N ALA A 359 -35.52 -15.17 9.28
CA ALA A 359 -36.13 -15.57 8.02
C ALA A 359 -37.63 -15.94 8.15
N SER A 360 -38.09 -16.25 9.37
CA SER A 360 -39.49 -16.60 9.63
C SER A 360 -40.42 -15.38 9.81
N ARG A 361 -39.90 -14.18 10.10
CA ARG A 361 -40.76 -13.00 10.39
C ARG A 361 -41.04 -12.10 9.19
N THR A 362 -40.33 -12.25 8.07
CA THR A 362 -40.48 -11.38 6.89
C THR A 362 -41.41 -11.93 5.80
N HIS A 363 -41.99 -13.12 5.97
CA HIS A 363 -42.87 -13.72 4.95
C HIS A 363 -44.39 -13.56 5.20
N GLN A 364 -44.80 -12.74 6.17
CA GLN A 364 -46.21 -12.39 6.40
C GLN A 364 -46.45 -10.89 6.24
N ASN A 365 -46.19 -10.33 5.05
CA ASN A 365 -46.97 -9.16 4.63
C ASN A 365 -46.89 -8.98 3.11
N LYS A 366 -47.92 -9.46 2.40
CA LYS A 366 -48.29 -9.03 1.04
C LYS A 366 -49.63 -9.67 0.64
N ARG A 367 -50.73 -8.95 0.89
CA ARG A 367 -51.96 -9.04 0.08
C ARG A 367 -52.83 -7.82 0.38
N TYR A 368 -52.68 -6.77 -0.43
CA TYR A 368 -53.78 -5.95 -0.93
C TYR A 368 -53.28 -5.33 -2.25
N VAL A 369 -53.79 -5.81 -3.38
CA VAL A 369 -53.75 -5.11 -4.67
C VAL A 369 -55.20 -4.71 -4.94
N ASN A 370 -55.47 -3.40 -4.95
CA ASN A 370 -56.74 -2.87 -5.42
C ASN A 370 -56.77 -2.95 -6.94
N VAL A 371 -57.80 -3.62 -7.46
CA VAL A 371 -58.21 -3.59 -8.86
C VAL A 371 -58.97 -2.27 -9.07
N ILE A 372 -58.48 -1.43 -9.99
CA ILE A 372 -59.25 -0.32 -10.55
C ILE A 372 -59.74 -0.82 -11.91
N GLU A 373 -61.06 -1.02 -12.01
CA GLU A 373 -61.76 -1.25 -13.29
C GLU A 373 -61.95 0.10 -14.00
N GLU A 374 -61.52 0.19 -15.27
CA GLU A 374 -61.98 1.21 -16.20
C GLU A 374 -62.94 0.58 -17.24
N PRO A 375 -64.08 1.23 -17.57
CA PRO A 375 -65.10 0.69 -18.47
C PRO A 375 -64.78 0.93 -19.97
N PRO A 376 -65.50 0.27 -20.90
CA PRO A 376 -65.02 0.05 -22.27
C PRO A 376 -65.30 1.22 -23.23
N LEU A 377 -64.42 1.32 -24.22
CA LEU A 377 -64.45 2.24 -25.36
C LEU A 377 -65.68 2.02 -26.26
N GLN A 378 -66.40 3.10 -26.57
CA GLN A 378 -67.32 3.17 -27.71
C GLN A 378 -66.68 3.98 -28.85
N GLN A 379 -66.64 3.37 -30.04
CA GLN A 379 -66.33 3.97 -31.33
C GLN A 379 -67.53 4.72 -31.90
N PHE A 380 -67.31 5.92 -32.46
CA PHE A 380 -67.96 6.59 -33.60
C PHE A 380 -67.22 7.94 -33.73
N GLY A 381 -66.78 8.53 -34.85
CA GLY A 381 -66.94 8.29 -36.28
C GLY A 381 -66.82 9.65 -37.00
N THR A 382 -65.72 9.86 -37.73
CA THR A 382 -65.55 10.71 -38.95
C THR A 382 -65.80 12.23 -38.97
N ASN A 383 -65.00 12.88 -39.86
CA ASN A 383 -65.09 14.23 -40.47
C ASN A 383 -64.32 15.33 -39.73
N GLY A 384 -63.46 16.16 -40.33
CA GLY A 384 -63.03 16.40 -41.71
C GLY A 384 -62.35 17.79 -41.76
N LEU A 385 -61.44 17.98 -42.73
CA LEU A 385 -61.08 19.27 -43.36
C LEU A 385 -60.60 20.47 -42.51
N ALA A 386 -59.33 20.86 -42.70
CA ALA A 386 -58.92 22.07 -43.47
C ALA A 386 -57.72 22.84 -42.86
N LYS A 387 -56.79 23.17 -43.77
CA LYS A 387 -55.73 24.18 -43.69
C LYS A 387 -56.27 25.54 -43.22
N GLN A 388 -55.45 26.30 -42.49
CA GLN A 388 -55.11 27.66 -42.93
C GLN A 388 -53.77 28.14 -42.35
N ASN A 389 -53.01 28.78 -43.24
CA ASN A 389 -51.78 29.53 -42.99
C ASN A 389 -52.08 30.87 -42.29
N GLY A 390 -51.16 31.35 -41.47
CA GLY A 390 -51.11 32.74 -41.02
C GLY A 390 -49.69 33.14 -40.64
N LYS A 391 -49.06 33.98 -41.47
CA LYS A 391 -47.69 34.50 -41.37
C LYS A 391 -47.81 36.03 -41.47
N TYR A 392 -47.28 36.79 -40.51
CA TYR A 392 -46.94 38.24 -40.52
C TYR A 392 -46.05 38.45 -39.28
N SER A 393 -44.73 38.68 -39.34
CA SER A 393 -43.97 39.91 -39.68
C SER A 393 -44.43 41.11 -38.82
N GLU A 394 -43.62 42.01 -38.25
CA GLU A 394 -42.21 42.39 -38.35
C GLU A 394 -41.96 43.47 -37.26
N GLY A 395 -40.73 43.64 -36.77
CA GLY A 395 -40.20 44.98 -36.49
C GLY A 395 -39.79 45.35 -35.05
N ALA A 396 -38.48 45.57 -34.91
CA ALA A 396 -37.68 46.15 -33.82
C ALA A 396 -37.85 47.71 -33.75
N PRO A 397 -36.96 48.52 -33.12
CA PRO A 397 -35.84 48.29 -32.17
C PRO A 397 -36.01 49.11 -30.86
N VAL A 398 -35.23 48.90 -29.79
CA VAL A 398 -33.80 49.21 -29.54
C VAL A 398 -33.26 48.27 -28.48
#